data_AF-A0A081RRF4-F1
#
_entry.id   AF-A0A081RRF4-F1
#
_cell.length_a   1.000
_cell.length_b   1.000
_cell.length_c   1.000
_cell.angle_alpha   90.00
_cell.angle_beta   90.00
_cell.angle_gamma   90.00
#
_symmetry.space_group_name_H-M   'P 1'
#
loop_
_entity.id
_entity.type
_entity.pdbx_description
1 polymer ?
#
loop_
_entity_poly.entity_id
_entity_poly.type
_entity_poly.pdbx_seq_one_letter_code
_entity_poly.pdbx_strand_id
1 'polypeptide(L)'
;MDQRNTPVVRATSYLLIYLTAVYPLHPAIAAGITPDNSQTQVQNQGNVPVVNIATPNDAGISHNTYQEFNVAAQGAVLNNATQAAQSQLAGQLNANPNLKGKAAELIINEVTGNGRSELQGQLEIVGNKANVMIANPNGITCDGCGFINTAGATLTTGKPQFDKQGALEALEVKQGQITIGGKGLDGKATDYVDIISRATELNGKIQANTLSLTQGANRISLKDGTINALAGEGAKPQLAIDTKALGGMYANKIRLVATEDGVGVNLKELTSDQRDITLNANGKIELGNTKAKTDLNIIGKETYIAPNITVQAGQDITLANTALENKGSVTAGRDMRVFGDTVRNTGDKALLQANDNLWIQKDAQGNKGQLVENRSATIKTVKGDLVIRTHKLNNVRDVFTTQWHEKKPDSQAFTANVLGNSWKDDPNLLIIIKPYLNNPPAGKWFGHVNIKDNPQVNDSQKTLTVTGSSPEAQILAGNHLYLNGDQIVNAQSKIAANKNLIITGNRYLNSSVSLGNESIKICGALELVSGKMSNSTGLWPMNTYTLKWLL
;
A
#
# COMPACT_ATOMS: atom_id res chain seq x y z
N MET A 1 26.06 32.81 23.15
CA MET A 1 24.82 33.45 23.62
C MET A 1 24.56 32.92 25.02
N ASP A 2 24.67 33.83 25.99
CA ASP A 2 24.69 33.58 27.43
C ASP A 2 23.48 32.81 27.97
N GLN A 3 23.80 31.85 28.84
CA GLN A 3 22.85 31.16 29.69
C GLN A 3 22.25 32.14 30.71
N ARG A 4 21.01 32.59 30.49
CA ARG A 4 20.21 33.29 31.51
C ARG A 4 19.67 32.28 32.53
N ASN A 5 20.56 31.78 33.39
CA ASN A 5 20.24 30.88 34.49
C ASN A 5 19.93 31.71 35.76
N THR A 6 18.83 32.46 35.74
CA THR A 6 18.43 33.29 36.90
C THR A 6 17.57 32.50 37.89
N PRO A 7 17.69 32.75 39.21
CA PRO A 7 16.91 32.04 40.24
C PRO A 7 15.40 32.18 40.06
N VAL A 8 14.95 33.25 39.40
CA VAL A 8 13.54 33.48 39.05
C VAL A 8 13.03 32.44 38.04
N VAL A 9 13.83 32.07 37.04
CA VAL A 9 13.46 31.04 36.05
C VAL A 9 13.31 29.67 36.73
N ARG A 10 14.21 29.35 37.67
CA ARG A 10 14.12 28.13 38.47
C ARG A 10 12.87 28.10 39.35
N ALA A 11 12.54 29.21 40.02
CA ALA A 11 11.34 29.32 40.84
C ALA A 11 10.05 29.17 40.00
N THR A 12 10.00 29.76 38.80
CA THR A 12 8.87 29.59 37.88
C THR A 12 8.75 28.16 37.35
N SER A 13 9.87 27.48 37.07
CA SER A 13 9.86 26.08 36.66
C SER A 13 9.41 25.14 37.78
N TYR A 14 9.84 25.36 39.02
CA TYR A 14 9.39 24.56 40.16
C TYR A 14 7.91 24.79 40.47
N LEU A 15 7.42 26.03 40.35
CA LEU A 15 6.00 26.35 40.50
C LEU A 15 5.16 25.67 39.40
N LEU A 16 5.63 25.66 38.16
CA LEU A 16 4.95 24.99 37.04
C LEU A 16 4.93 23.47 37.21
N ILE A 17 6.04 22.86 37.65
CA ILE A 17 6.11 21.42 37.97
C ILE A 17 5.18 21.09 39.14
N TYR A 18 5.14 21.90 40.19
CA TYR A 18 4.27 21.70 41.35
C TYR A 18 2.80 21.87 40.97
N LEU A 19 2.45 22.86 40.15
CA LEU A 19 1.11 23.02 39.58
C LEU A 19 0.71 21.80 38.75
N THR A 20 1.59 21.24 37.92
CA THR A 20 1.26 20.04 37.13
C THR A 20 1.22 18.74 37.95
N ALA A 21 2.00 18.65 39.03
CA ALA A 21 2.10 17.43 39.84
C ALA A 21 1.06 17.34 40.96
N VAL A 22 0.44 18.47 41.34
CA VAL A 22 -0.49 18.57 42.48
C VAL A 22 -1.92 18.90 42.06
N TYR A 23 -2.23 19.03 40.76
CA TYR A 23 -3.61 18.82 40.35
C TYR A 23 -3.96 17.35 40.66
N PRO A 24 -4.94 17.07 41.54
CA PRO A 24 -5.57 15.77 41.51
C PRO A 24 -6.07 15.59 40.08
N LEU A 25 -5.43 14.67 39.33
CA LEU A 25 -6.09 13.93 38.28
C LEU A 25 -7.30 13.30 38.97
N HIS A 26 -8.41 14.03 38.97
CA HIS A 26 -9.68 13.45 39.35
C HIS A 26 -9.80 12.25 38.42
N PRO A 27 -9.95 11.02 38.93
CA PRO A 27 -10.42 9.96 38.06
C PRO A 27 -11.70 10.53 37.45
N ALA A 28 -11.71 10.75 36.14
CA ALA A 28 -12.95 10.90 35.43
C ALA A 28 -13.67 9.57 35.67
N ILE A 29 -14.54 9.53 36.68
CA ILE A 29 -15.62 8.56 36.71
C ILE A 29 -16.27 8.76 35.36
N ALA A 30 -16.14 7.78 34.48
CA ALA A 30 -16.75 7.85 33.16
C ALA A 30 -18.22 8.22 33.40
N ALA A 31 -18.56 9.43 32.99
CA ALA A 31 -19.91 9.92 32.80
C ALA A 31 -20.74 8.77 32.26
N GLY A 32 -21.83 8.40 32.94
CA GLY A 32 -22.56 7.16 32.66
C GLY A 32 -23.35 7.21 31.35
N ILE A 33 -24.45 6.46 31.32
CA ILE A 33 -25.47 6.60 30.27
C ILE A 33 -26.58 7.49 30.84
N THR A 34 -26.72 8.70 30.28
CA THR A 34 -27.69 9.70 30.75
C THR A 34 -28.65 10.05 29.62
N PRO A 35 -29.92 9.61 29.68
CA PRO A 35 -30.90 9.89 28.63
C PRO A 35 -31.32 11.37 28.61
N ASP A 36 -31.68 11.86 27.43
CA ASP A 36 -32.13 13.25 27.21
C ASP A 36 -33.59 13.49 27.53
N ASN A 37 -34.38 12.42 27.57
CA ASN A 37 -35.83 12.49 27.70
C ASN A 37 -36.35 11.27 28.45
N SER A 38 -37.65 11.24 28.72
CA SER A 38 -38.31 10.17 29.49
C SER A 38 -38.69 8.93 28.67
N GLN A 39 -38.50 8.93 27.35
CA GLN A 39 -38.81 7.78 26.48
C GLN A 39 -37.78 6.66 26.65
N THR A 40 -36.55 7.00 26.98
CA THR A 40 -35.46 6.07 27.30
C THR A 40 -35.22 6.09 28.81
N GLN A 41 -35.15 4.93 29.44
CA GLN A 41 -34.94 4.82 30.88
C GLN A 41 -33.68 4.02 31.15
N VAL A 42 -32.84 4.50 32.06
CA VAL A 42 -31.62 3.82 32.47
C VAL A 42 -31.73 3.44 33.94
N GLN A 43 -31.47 2.18 34.23
CA GLN A 43 -31.42 1.64 35.59
C GLN A 43 -30.18 0.78 35.74
N ASN A 44 -29.62 0.69 36.93
CA ASN A 44 -28.46 -0.18 37.18
C ASN A 44 -28.91 -1.52 37.76
N GLN A 45 -28.42 -2.60 37.19
CA GLN A 45 -28.54 -3.96 37.74
C GLN A 45 -27.17 -4.35 38.28
N GLY A 46 -26.96 -4.19 39.59
CA GLY A 46 -25.62 -4.16 40.15
C GLY A 46 -24.83 -2.96 39.61
N ASN A 47 -23.69 -3.20 38.98
CA ASN A 47 -22.84 -2.15 38.40
C ASN A 47 -23.03 -1.96 36.87
N VAL A 48 -23.92 -2.74 36.26
CA VAL A 48 -24.16 -2.71 34.81
C VAL A 48 -25.39 -1.84 34.52
N PRO A 49 -25.25 -0.77 33.71
CA PRO A 49 -26.39 0.01 33.27
C PRO A 49 -27.24 -0.79 32.28
N VAL A 50 -28.54 -0.81 32.52
CA VAL A 50 -29.59 -1.41 31.70
C VAL A 50 -30.47 -0.30 31.17
N VAL A 51 -30.47 -0.14 29.86
CA VAL A 51 -31.26 0.83 29.11
C VAL A 51 -32.55 0.16 28.64
N ASN A 52 -33.68 0.51 29.26
CA ASN A 52 -34.98 0.26 28.66
C ASN A 52 -35.16 1.25 27.52
N ILE A 53 -34.89 0.77 26.30
CA ILE A 53 -34.98 1.55 25.07
C ILE A 53 -36.41 2.05 24.83
N ALA A 54 -36.56 3.13 24.07
CA ALA A 54 -37.83 3.72 23.71
C ALA A 54 -38.70 2.78 22.85
N THR A 55 -40.00 3.03 22.83
CA THR A 55 -40.95 2.29 21.97
C THR A 55 -40.52 2.39 20.50
N PRO A 56 -40.36 1.27 19.77
CA PRO A 56 -40.04 1.30 18.36
C PRO A 56 -41.17 1.95 17.55
N ASN A 57 -40.82 2.74 16.53
CA ASN A 57 -41.80 3.30 15.61
C ASN A 57 -42.32 2.26 14.60
N ASP A 58 -43.14 2.71 13.64
CA ASP A 58 -43.72 1.83 12.62
C ASP A 58 -42.66 1.21 11.70
N ALA A 59 -41.53 1.89 11.49
CA ALA A 59 -40.36 1.40 10.78
C ALA A 59 -39.46 0.46 11.61
N GLY A 60 -39.87 0.10 12.84
CA GLY A 60 -39.11 -0.81 13.72
C GLY A 60 -37.91 -0.15 14.41
N ILE A 61 -37.80 1.18 14.38
CA ILE A 61 -36.67 1.92 14.95
C ILE A 61 -37.01 2.38 16.37
N SER A 62 -36.20 1.98 17.34
CA SER A 62 -36.15 2.59 18.67
C SER A 62 -35.07 3.68 18.66
N HIS A 63 -35.50 4.94 18.68
CA HIS A 63 -34.59 6.10 18.71
C HIS A 63 -34.46 6.60 20.14
N ASN A 64 -33.23 6.55 20.66
CA ASN A 64 -32.88 6.89 22.03
C ASN A 64 -31.86 8.03 21.98
N THR A 65 -32.13 9.12 22.71
CA THR A 65 -31.27 10.30 22.74
C THR A 65 -30.64 10.47 24.13
N TYR A 66 -29.37 10.86 24.17
CA TYR A 66 -28.57 10.94 25.39
C TYR A 66 -27.76 12.24 25.51
N GLN A 67 -27.61 12.73 26.75
CA GLN A 67 -26.63 13.78 27.06
C GLN A 67 -25.23 13.16 27.04
N GLU A 68 -25.13 11.93 27.55
CA GLU A 68 -23.90 11.15 27.64
C GLU A 68 -24.23 9.68 27.35
N PHE A 69 -23.47 9.05 26.46
CA PHE A 69 -23.58 7.62 26.20
C PHE A 69 -22.17 7.03 26.20
N ASN A 70 -21.77 6.47 27.34
CA ASN A 70 -20.49 5.81 27.54
C ASN A 70 -20.70 4.39 28.05
N VAL A 71 -19.88 3.45 27.58
CA VAL A 71 -19.91 2.05 28.00
C VAL A 71 -18.60 1.75 28.68
N ALA A 72 -18.60 1.67 30.00
CA ALA A 72 -17.40 1.34 30.75
C ALA A 72 -17.05 -0.17 30.65
N ALA A 73 -15.94 -0.59 31.25
CA ALA A 73 -15.39 -1.94 31.10
C ALA A 73 -16.35 -3.07 31.52
N GLN A 74 -17.26 -2.82 32.46
CA GLN A 74 -18.30 -3.77 32.88
C GLN A 74 -19.40 -3.98 31.82
N GLY A 75 -19.43 -3.16 30.76
CA GLY A 75 -20.42 -3.20 29.69
C GLY A 75 -21.72 -2.48 30.02
N ALA A 76 -22.67 -2.58 29.10
CA ALA A 76 -24.01 -2.02 29.20
C ALA A 76 -25.02 -2.91 28.46
N VAL A 77 -26.29 -2.85 28.87
CA VAL A 77 -27.37 -3.66 28.29
C VAL A 77 -28.43 -2.76 27.68
N LEU A 78 -28.81 -3.02 26.44
CA LEU A 78 -30.01 -2.48 25.79
C LEU A 78 -31.13 -3.52 25.92
N ASN A 79 -32.19 -3.18 26.65
CA ASN A 79 -33.30 -4.09 26.89
C ASN A 79 -34.31 -4.05 25.74
N ASN A 80 -34.16 -4.98 24.79
CA ASN A 80 -35.07 -5.19 23.67
C ASN A 80 -35.99 -6.41 23.90
N ALA A 81 -36.22 -6.79 25.15
CA ALA A 81 -36.98 -7.98 25.49
C ALA A 81 -38.48 -7.68 25.66
N THR A 82 -39.34 -8.39 24.92
CA THR A 82 -40.81 -8.30 25.06
C THR A 82 -41.36 -9.21 26.17
N GLN A 83 -40.50 -10.06 26.73
CA GLN A 83 -40.75 -10.96 27.87
C GLN A 83 -39.52 -10.95 28.78
N ALA A 84 -39.62 -11.53 29.98
CA ALA A 84 -38.45 -11.67 30.84
C ALA A 84 -37.35 -12.49 30.14
N ALA A 85 -36.10 -12.03 30.20
CA ALA A 85 -34.98 -12.61 29.47
C ALA A 85 -33.69 -12.56 30.30
N GLN A 86 -32.81 -13.54 30.06
CA GLN A 86 -31.52 -13.64 30.73
C GLN A 86 -30.47 -12.83 29.94
N SER A 87 -29.94 -11.78 30.56
CA SER A 87 -28.76 -11.04 30.07
C SER A 87 -27.48 -11.72 30.53
N GLN A 88 -26.46 -11.70 29.67
CA GLN A 88 -25.10 -12.16 29.95
C GLN A 88 -24.37 -11.21 30.91
N LEU A 89 -24.62 -9.90 30.81
CA LEU A 89 -23.94 -8.89 31.62
C LEU A 89 -24.67 -8.54 32.92
N ALA A 90 -26.01 -8.55 32.92
CA ALA A 90 -26.84 -8.04 34.02
C ALA A 90 -27.71 -9.13 34.71
N GLY A 91 -27.67 -10.38 34.25
CA GLY A 91 -28.47 -11.45 34.84
C GLY A 91 -29.92 -11.46 34.35
N GLN A 92 -30.83 -11.99 35.15
CA GLN A 92 -32.26 -12.06 34.79
C GLN A 92 -32.86 -10.65 34.77
N LEU A 93 -33.46 -10.27 33.64
CA LEU A 93 -34.14 -8.99 33.47
C LEU A 93 -35.62 -9.20 33.11
N ASN A 94 -36.46 -8.24 33.51
CA ASN A 94 -37.86 -8.18 33.11
C ASN A 94 -37.99 -7.66 31.66
N ALA A 95 -39.15 -7.88 31.06
CA ALA A 95 -39.51 -7.27 29.78
C ALA A 95 -39.36 -5.74 29.85
N ASN A 96 -38.92 -5.12 28.77
CA ASN A 96 -38.90 -3.66 28.67
C ASN A 96 -40.34 -3.14 28.55
N PRO A 97 -40.84 -2.35 29.54
CA PRO A 97 -42.22 -1.87 29.55
C PRO A 97 -42.55 -0.93 28.37
N ASN A 98 -41.54 -0.30 27.74
CA ASN A 98 -41.74 0.63 26.64
C ASN A 98 -42.16 -0.08 25.34
N LEU A 99 -41.81 -1.36 25.17
CA LEU A 99 -41.96 -2.04 23.87
C LEU A 99 -43.41 -2.41 23.51
N LYS A 100 -44.30 -2.51 24.50
CA LYS A 100 -45.73 -2.88 24.30
C LYS A 100 -45.91 -4.13 23.41
N GLY A 101 -45.00 -5.09 23.54
CA GLY A 101 -45.02 -6.35 22.78
C GLY A 101 -44.29 -6.33 21.42
N LYS A 102 -43.81 -5.17 20.94
CA LYS A 102 -43.04 -5.05 19.69
C LYS A 102 -41.58 -4.68 19.98
N ALA A 103 -40.66 -5.58 19.65
CA ALA A 103 -39.23 -5.32 19.74
C ALA A 103 -38.74 -4.38 18.62
N ALA A 104 -37.62 -3.70 18.86
CA ALA A 104 -36.91 -2.92 17.85
C ALA A 104 -36.15 -3.84 16.89
N GLU A 105 -36.07 -3.42 15.62
CA GLU A 105 -35.20 -4.00 14.59
C GLU A 105 -33.89 -3.21 14.45
N LEU A 106 -33.96 -1.91 14.75
CA LEU A 106 -32.82 -1.00 14.84
C LEU A 106 -32.93 -0.17 16.12
N ILE A 107 -31.87 -0.17 16.92
CA ILE A 107 -31.73 0.67 18.11
C ILE A 107 -30.71 1.76 17.81
N ILE A 108 -31.18 3.01 17.73
CA ILE A 108 -30.32 4.19 17.55
C ILE A 108 -30.07 4.79 18.92
N ASN A 109 -28.80 4.96 19.26
CA ASN A 109 -28.33 5.68 20.43
C ASN A 109 -27.62 6.97 19.97
N GLU A 110 -28.35 8.07 19.95
CA GLU A 110 -27.85 9.38 19.50
C GLU A 110 -27.46 10.24 20.70
N VAL A 111 -26.23 10.73 20.73
CA VAL A 111 -25.80 11.71 21.73
C VAL A 111 -26.11 13.11 21.21
N THR A 112 -26.95 13.84 21.92
CA THR A 112 -27.30 15.25 21.60
C THR A 112 -26.54 16.25 22.49
N GLY A 113 -25.92 15.78 23.58
CA GLY A 113 -24.99 16.56 24.39
C GLY A 113 -23.69 16.89 23.65
N ASN A 114 -22.80 17.63 24.32
CA ASN A 114 -21.52 18.09 23.73
C ASN A 114 -20.34 17.13 23.99
N GLY A 115 -20.56 16.07 24.76
CA GLY A 115 -19.53 15.10 25.14
C GLY A 115 -19.25 14.07 24.05
N ARG A 116 -18.03 13.56 24.02
CA ARG A 116 -17.67 12.36 23.24
C ARG A 116 -18.18 11.09 23.92
N SER A 117 -18.31 10.01 23.15
CA SER A 117 -18.63 8.68 23.68
C SER A 117 -17.37 7.85 23.88
N GLU A 118 -17.22 7.26 25.06
CA GLU A 118 -16.15 6.33 25.43
C GLU A 118 -16.73 4.92 25.58
N LEU A 119 -16.31 4.00 24.71
CA LEU A 119 -16.78 2.62 24.63
C LEU A 119 -15.63 1.66 24.97
N GLN A 120 -15.63 1.14 26.18
CA GLN A 120 -14.53 0.37 26.78
C GLN A 120 -14.96 -1.06 27.20
N GLY A 121 -16.18 -1.47 26.89
CA GLY A 121 -16.74 -2.77 27.25
C GLY A 121 -17.78 -3.27 26.25
N GLN A 122 -18.43 -4.37 26.59
CA GLN A 122 -19.44 -5.02 25.74
C GLN A 122 -20.78 -4.28 25.81
N LEU A 123 -21.43 -4.11 24.66
CA LEU A 123 -22.82 -3.65 24.56
C LEU A 123 -23.69 -4.85 24.20
N GLU A 124 -24.57 -5.24 25.12
CA GLU A 124 -25.48 -6.37 24.95
C GLU A 124 -26.87 -5.89 24.56
N ILE A 125 -27.50 -6.57 23.60
CA ILE A 125 -28.96 -6.48 23.41
C ILE A 125 -29.58 -7.69 24.10
N VAL A 126 -30.32 -7.50 25.19
CA VAL A 126 -31.07 -8.60 25.82
C VAL A 126 -32.44 -8.74 25.15
N GLY A 127 -32.88 -10.00 24.98
CA GLY A 127 -34.14 -10.32 24.28
C GLY A 127 -33.95 -10.43 22.77
N ASN A 128 -34.78 -9.74 22.01
CA ASN A 128 -34.81 -9.86 20.55
C ASN A 128 -33.56 -9.24 19.92
N LYS A 129 -32.87 -10.00 19.05
CA LYS A 129 -31.70 -9.55 18.28
C LYS A 129 -32.08 -8.36 17.38
N ALA A 130 -31.25 -7.32 17.34
CA ALA A 130 -31.47 -6.12 16.53
C ALA A 130 -30.15 -5.54 16.00
N ASN A 131 -30.23 -4.58 15.08
CA ASN A 131 -29.09 -3.72 14.73
C ASN A 131 -28.90 -2.62 15.78
N VAL A 132 -27.66 -2.19 15.98
CA VAL A 132 -27.33 -1.08 16.88
C VAL A 132 -26.58 0.01 16.11
N MET A 133 -26.96 1.26 16.37
CA MET A 133 -26.24 2.44 15.91
C MET A 133 -25.89 3.31 17.12
N ILE A 134 -24.64 3.73 17.21
CA ILE A 134 -24.17 4.73 18.18
C ILE A 134 -23.74 5.96 17.38
N ALA A 135 -24.49 7.04 17.51
CA ALA A 135 -24.30 8.27 16.77
C ALA A 135 -23.87 9.40 17.71
N ASN A 136 -22.65 9.90 17.56
CA ASN A 136 -22.15 11.04 18.35
C ASN A 136 -21.29 11.97 17.47
N PRO A 137 -21.84 13.12 17.02
CA PRO A 137 -21.11 14.08 16.21
C PRO A 137 -19.84 14.65 16.85
N ASN A 138 -19.74 14.66 18.18
CA ASN A 138 -18.54 15.12 18.91
C ASN A 138 -17.38 14.10 18.79
N GLY A 139 -17.70 12.85 18.48
CA GLY A 139 -16.76 11.75 18.28
C GLY A 139 -16.97 10.57 19.23
N ILE A 140 -16.34 9.45 18.87
CA ILE A 140 -16.45 8.18 19.58
C ILE A 140 -15.06 7.61 19.78
N THR A 141 -14.77 7.07 20.95
CA THR A 141 -13.58 6.26 21.24
C THR A 141 -14.04 4.85 21.55
N CYS A 142 -13.54 3.84 20.84
CA CYS A 142 -13.71 2.43 21.18
C CYS A 142 -12.37 1.84 21.59
N ASP A 143 -12.21 1.47 22.86
CA ASP A 143 -11.01 0.85 23.41
C ASP A 143 -11.37 -0.45 24.13
N GLY A 144 -11.55 -1.52 23.35
CA GLY A 144 -12.00 -2.83 23.84
C GLY A 144 -13.53 -2.99 23.78
N CYS A 145 -14.20 -2.21 22.94
CA CYS A 145 -15.64 -2.35 22.76
C CYS A 145 -15.99 -3.61 21.95
N GLY A 146 -17.17 -4.17 22.21
CA GLY A 146 -17.72 -5.29 21.45
C GLY A 146 -19.23 -5.39 21.63
N PHE A 147 -19.84 -6.36 20.94
CA PHE A 147 -21.28 -6.48 20.84
C PHE A 147 -21.77 -7.89 21.14
N ILE A 148 -22.85 -8.00 21.91
CA ILE A 148 -23.51 -9.26 22.26
C ILE A 148 -24.94 -9.22 21.72
N ASN A 149 -25.37 -10.30 21.05
CA ASN A 149 -26.70 -10.45 20.47
C ASN A 149 -27.10 -9.27 19.53
N THR A 150 -26.13 -8.76 18.78
CA THR A 150 -26.32 -7.66 17.82
C THR A 150 -26.19 -8.21 16.39
N ALA A 151 -27.12 -7.85 15.50
CA ALA A 151 -27.07 -8.26 14.09
C ALA A 151 -25.98 -7.49 13.34
N GLY A 152 -26.05 -6.17 13.32
CA GLY A 152 -25.01 -5.30 12.81
C GLY A 152 -24.79 -4.11 13.73
N ALA A 153 -23.56 -3.59 13.73
CA ALA A 153 -23.17 -2.45 14.55
C ALA A 153 -22.68 -1.29 13.69
N THR A 154 -23.23 -0.10 13.92
CA THR A 154 -22.77 1.14 13.28
C THR A 154 -22.23 2.10 14.34
N LEU A 155 -20.98 2.53 14.20
CA LEU A 155 -20.41 3.65 14.94
C LEU A 155 -20.34 4.85 14.00
N THR A 156 -20.98 5.97 14.37
CA THR A 156 -21.02 7.13 13.50
C THR A 156 -20.88 8.46 14.21
N THR A 157 -20.23 9.43 13.54
CA THR A 157 -20.29 10.85 13.91
C THR A 157 -21.31 11.61 13.07
N GLY A 158 -22.07 10.89 12.24
CA GLY A 158 -23.16 11.43 11.46
C GLY A 158 -24.42 11.62 12.30
N LYS A 159 -25.16 12.69 12.04
CA LYS A 159 -26.47 12.92 12.63
C LYS A 159 -27.55 12.15 11.85
N PRO A 160 -28.35 11.29 12.51
CA PRO A 160 -29.49 10.62 11.90
C PRO A 160 -30.50 11.61 11.29
N GLN A 161 -30.93 11.36 10.06
CA GLN A 161 -32.00 12.10 9.38
C GLN A 161 -33.16 11.14 9.11
N PHE A 162 -34.35 11.47 9.61
CA PHE A 162 -35.54 10.65 9.45
C PHE A 162 -36.48 11.25 8.40
N ASP A 163 -37.18 10.40 7.66
CA ASP A 163 -38.25 10.84 6.78
C ASP A 163 -39.54 11.16 7.57
N LYS A 164 -40.59 11.58 6.85
CA LYS A 164 -41.88 11.96 7.45
C LYS A 164 -42.59 10.78 8.12
N GLN A 165 -42.23 9.55 7.78
CA GLN A 165 -42.78 8.31 8.32
C GLN A 165 -41.94 7.79 9.51
N GLY A 166 -40.83 8.46 9.85
CA GLY A 166 -39.93 8.09 10.93
C GLY A 166 -38.91 7.01 10.56
N ALA A 167 -38.81 6.63 9.28
CA ALA A 167 -37.75 5.73 8.83
C ALA A 167 -36.43 6.51 8.72
N LEU A 168 -35.30 5.85 9.00
CA LEU A 168 -33.98 6.44 8.87
C LEU A 168 -33.65 6.62 7.38
N GLU A 169 -33.61 7.86 6.92
CA GLU A 169 -33.38 8.20 5.52
C GLU A 169 -31.90 8.37 5.21
N ALA A 170 -31.15 9.03 6.10
CA ALA A 170 -29.76 9.34 5.86
C ALA A 170 -28.95 9.57 7.15
N LEU A 171 -27.63 9.59 6.98
CA LEU A 171 -26.68 10.08 7.97
C LEU A 171 -25.95 11.31 7.42
N GLU A 172 -25.92 12.40 8.19
CA GLU A 172 -25.16 13.61 7.85
C GLU A 172 -23.90 13.74 8.69
N VAL A 173 -22.75 13.47 8.08
CA VAL A 173 -21.43 13.61 8.68
C VAL A 173 -20.85 14.96 8.27
N LYS A 174 -20.62 15.84 9.24
CA LYS A 174 -19.93 17.14 9.02
C LYS A 174 -18.65 17.29 9.83
N GLN A 175 -18.55 16.58 10.95
CA GLN A 175 -17.42 16.64 11.89
C GLN A 175 -17.31 15.33 12.68
N GLY A 176 -16.43 15.33 13.68
CA GLY A 176 -16.21 14.21 14.58
C GLY A 176 -15.17 13.21 14.08
N GLN A 177 -14.41 12.68 15.02
CA GLN A 177 -13.43 11.62 14.79
C GLN A 177 -13.82 10.37 15.59
N ILE A 178 -13.71 9.20 14.96
CA ILE A 178 -13.76 7.91 15.66
C ILE A 178 -12.35 7.43 15.94
N THR A 179 -12.06 7.05 17.18
CA THR A 179 -10.77 6.51 17.59
C THR A 179 -10.94 5.06 18.03
N ILE A 180 -10.23 4.14 17.40
CA ILE A 180 -10.08 2.77 17.87
C ILE A 180 -8.82 2.71 18.72
N GLY A 181 -8.98 2.58 20.03
CA GLY A 181 -7.91 2.49 21.02
C GLY A 181 -7.08 1.21 20.91
N GLY A 182 -6.05 1.10 21.75
CA GLY A 182 -5.08 0.00 21.69
C GLY A 182 -5.67 -1.39 21.95
N LYS A 183 -6.80 -1.48 22.68
CA LYS A 183 -7.53 -2.74 22.91
C LYS A 183 -8.40 -3.15 21.73
N GLY A 184 -8.63 -2.25 20.77
CA GLY A 184 -9.34 -2.54 19.53
C GLY A 184 -10.87 -2.58 19.63
N LEU A 185 -11.49 -3.11 18.58
CA LEU A 185 -12.93 -3.33 18.43
C LEU A 185 -13.17 -4.81 18.07
N ASP A 186 -14.00 -5.50 18.85
CA ASP A 186 -14.45 -6.87 18.53
C ASP A 186 -15.91 -6.90 18.04
N GLY A 187 -16.06 -7.00 16.73
CA GLY A 187 -17.32 -7.13 16.02
C GLY A 187 -17.55 -8.52 15.42
N LYS A 188 -16.80 -9.55 15.80
CA LYS A 188 -16.93 -10.90 15.19
C LYS A 188 -18.27 -11.58 15.46
N ALA A 189 -18.97 -11.17 16.51
CA ALA A 189 -20.32 -11.65 16.82
C ALA A 189 -21.43 -10.98 15.99
N THR A 190 -21.08 -9.95 15.20
CA THR A 190 -22.01 -9.22 14.32
C THR A 190 -21.81 -9.63 12.86
N ASP A 191 -22.86 -9.54 12.05
CA ASP A 191 -22.81 -9.79 10.62
C ASP A 191 -21.96 -8.72 9.89
N TYR A 192 -22.03 -7.47 10.37
CA TYR A 192 -21.24 -6.36 9.87
C TYR A 192 -20.95 -5.28 10.94
N VAL A 193 -19.85 -4.56 10.72
CA VAL A 193 -19.48 -3.34 11.43
C VAL A 193 -19.31 -2.21 10.41
N ASP A 194 -20.06 -1.13 10.60
CA ASP A 194 -19.94 0.11 9.83
C ASP A 194 -19.34 1.21 10.70
N ILE A 195 -18.31 1.89 10.19
CA ILE A 195 -17.72 3.08 10.79
C ILE A 195 -17.92 4.24 9.83
N ILE A 196 -18.73 5.21 10.23
CA ILE A 196 -19.15 6.32 9.39
C ILE A 196 -18.81 7.63 10.08
N SER A 197 -17.71 8.28 9.71
CA SER A 197 -17.21 9.47 10.43
C SER A 197 -16.54 10.47 9.51
N ARG A 198 -16.16 11.65 10.02
CA ARG A 198 -15.35 12.54 9.19
C ARG A 198 -13.92 12.00 9.05
N ALA A 199 -13.36 11.53 10.15
CA ALA A 199 -12.05 10.88 10.18
C ALA A 199 -12.01 9.75 11.21
N THR A 200 -11.16 8.76 10.99
CA THR A 200 -10.94 7.65 11.92
C THR A 200 -9.45 7.46 12.23
N GLU A 201 -9.10 7.31 13.51
CA GLU A 201 -7.77 6.89 13.94
C GLU A 201 -7.80 5.44 14.45
N LEU A 202 -6.86 4.61 14.01
CA LEU A 202 -6.74 3.22 14.44
C LEU A 202 -5.41 3.00 15.20
N ASN A 203 -5.51 2.88 16.51
CA ASN A 203 -4.41 2.51 17.40
C ASN A 203 -4.39 1.02 17.74
N GLY A 204 -5.50 0.31 17.51
CA GLY A 204 -5.64 -1.13 17.72
C GLY A 204 -6.40 -1.83 16.60
N LYS A 205 -6.65 -3.13 16.80
CA LYS A 205 -7.25 -4.00 15.77
C LYS A 205 -8.76 -3.80 15.69
N ILE A 206 -9.31 -3.80 14.48
CA ILE A 206 -10.72 -4.05 14.23
C ILE A 206 -10.87 -5.50 13.78
N GLN A 207 -11.76 -6.25 14.42
CA GLN A 207 -12.14 -7.60 14.02
C GLN A 207 -13.63 -7.61 13.67
N ALA A 208 -14.01 -8.06 12.46
CA ALA A 208 -15.40 -8.06 12.02
C ALA A 208 -15.68 -9.18 11.02
N ASN A 209 -16.94 -9.53 10.76
CA ASN A 209 -17.27 -10.38 9.61
C ASN A 209 -17.22 -9.54 8.32
N THR A 210 -18.08 -8.52 8.21
CA THR A 210 -17.99 -7.51 7.15
C THR A 210 -17.62 -6.17 7.77
N LEU A 211 -16.64 -5.47 7.20
CA LEU A 211 -16.21 -4.15 7.67
C LEU A 211 -16.39 -3.11 6.57
N SER A 212 -17.14 -2.04 6.85
CA SER A 212 -17.28 -0.88 5.98
C SER A 212 -16.81 0.39 6.70
N LEU A 213 -15.95 1.17 6.06
CA LEU A 213 -15.54 2.49 6.52
C LEU A 213 -15.99 3.53 5.48
N THR A 214 -16.78 4.51 5.89
CA THR A 214 -17.20 5.63 5.02
C THR A 214 -16.80 6.94 5.68
N GLN A 215 -15.78 7.59 5.12
CA GLN A 215 -15.13 8.74 5.72
C GLN A 215 -15.20 10.02 4.88
N GLY A 216 -15.11 11.16 5.58
CA GLY A 216 -15.22 12.51 5.03
C GLY A 216 -16.55 13.18 5.42
N ALA A 217 -16.69 14.46 5.07
CA ALA A 217 -17.96 15.16 5.23
C ALA A 217 -18.96 14.72 4.14
N ASN A 218 -20.01 14.01 4.55
CA ASN A 218 -20.92 13.32 3.63
C ASN A 218 -22.37 13.31 4.13
N ARG A 219 -23.30 13.29 3.18
CA ARG A 219 -24.65 12.78 3.37
C ARG A 219 -24.71 11.37 2.77
N ILE A 220 -24.93 10.38 3.62
CA ILE A 220 -25.08 8.98 3.22
C ILE A 220 -26.57 8.64 3.21
N SER A 221 -27.13 8.34 2.05
CA SER A 221 -28.50 7.84 1.90
C SER A 221 -28.57 6.37 2.28
N LEU A 222 -29.49 6.01 3.18
CA LEU A 222 -29.71 4.60 3.55
C LEU A 222 -30.71 3.89 2.63
N LYS A 223 -31.37 4.61 1.71
CA LYS A 223 -32.30 4.05 0.73
C LYS A 223 -31.57 3.35 -0.42
N ASP A 224 -30.49 3.95 -0.91
CA ASP A 224 -29.76 3.50 -2.10
C ASP A 224 -28.23 3.44 -1.90
N GLY A 225 -27.73 3.79 -0.71
CA GLY A 225 -26.30 3.79 -0.40
C GLY A 225 -25.51 4.91 -1.08
N THR A 226 -26.18 5.91 -1.68
CA THR A 226 -25.50 7.05 -2.32
C THR A 226 -24.78 7.91 -1.28
N ILE A 227 -23.57 8.34 -1.65
CA ILE A 227 -22.71 9.17 -0.80
C ILE A 227 -22.52 10.51 -1.52
N ASN A 228 -23.08 11.57 -0.96
CA ASN A 228 -22.95 12.92 -1.48
C ASN A 228 -22.06 13.74 -0.55
N ALA A 229 -21.03 14.39 -1.11
CA ALA A 229 -20.15 15.24 -0.31
C ALA A 229 -20.93 16.42 0.31
N LEU A 230 -20.59 16.75 1.55
CA LEU A 230 -21.07 17.94 2.26
C LEU A 230 -19.90 18.88 2.56
N ALA A 231 -20.22 20.13 2.91
CA ALA A 231 -19.26 21.00 3.57
C ALA A 231 -19.00 20.48 5.00
N GLY A 232 -17.73 20.22 5.32
CA GLY A 232 -17.31 19.86 6.68
C GLY A 232 -17.18 21.06 7.61
N GLU A 233 -17.32 20.84 8.91
CA GLU A 233 -17.22 21.85 9.97
C GLU A 233 -15.84 21.83 10.65
N GLY A 234 -15.20 22.98 10.82
CA GLY A 234 -13.86 23.08 11.41
C GLY A 234 -12.74 22.66 10.45
N ALA A 235 -11.54 22.45 10.99
CA ALA A 235 -10.34 22.19 10.19
C ALA A 235 -10.46 20.89 9.40
N LYS A 236 -10.06 20.94 8.11
CA LYS A 236 -10.00 19.77 7.24
C LYS A 236 -8.94 18.77 7.74
N PRO A 237 -9.29 17.49 7.97
CA PRO A 237 -8.31 16.47 8.34
C PRO A 237 -7.24 16.29 7.27
N GLN A 238 -6.01 15.95 7.67
CA GLN A 238 -4.98 15.54 6.71
C GLN A 238 -5.23 14.11 6.22
N LEU A 239 -5.69 13.23 7.12
CA LEU A 239 -6.00 11.84 6.86
C LEU A 239 -7.45 11.55 7.26
N ALA A 240 -8.17 10.85 6.38
CA ALA A 240 -9.51 10.35 6.63
C ALA A 240 -9.43 9.08 7.47
N ILE A 241 -8.38 8.29 7.28
CA ILE A 241 -8.04 7.14 8.13
C ILE A 241 -6.55 7.16 8.38
N ASP A 242 -6.18 7.06 9.65
CA ASP A 242 -4.79 6.93 10.08
C ASP A 242 -4.62 5.70 10.97
N THR A 243 -4.07 4.63 10.40
CA THR A 243 -3.69 3.43 11.15
C THR A 243 -2.27 3.59 11.69
N LYS A 244 -2.11 3.51 13.01
CA LYS A 244 -0.81 3.48 13.68
C LYS A 244 -0.21 2.06 13.67
N ALA A 245 1.01 1.91 14.17
CA ALA A 245 1.79 0.67 14.06
C ALA A 245 1.10 -0.59 14.63
N LEU A 246 0.26 -0.46 15.67
CA LEU A 246 -0.49 -1.57 16.27
C LEU A 246 -1.92 -1.72 15.73
N GLY A 247 -2.34 -0.79 14.86
CA GLY A 247 -3.65 -0.80 14.23
C GLY A 247 -3.70 -1.75 13.05
N GLY A 248 -4.90 -2.26 12.75
CA GLY A 248 -5.13 -3.11 11.58
C GLY A 248 -6.59 -3.52 11.45
N MET A 249 -6.99 -3.89 10.24
CA MET A 249 -8.35 -4.34 9.95
C MET A 249 -8.34 -5.81 9.53
N TYR A 250 -9.12 -6.63 10.24
CA TYR A 250 -9.20 -8.07 10.03
C TYR A 250 -10.66 -8.47 9.89
N ALA A 251 -11.07 -8.85 8.68
CA ALA A 251 -12.45 -9.22 8.41
C ALA A 251 -12.60 -10.32 7.37
N ASN A 252 -13.83 -10.79 7.13
CA ASN A 252 -14.12 -11.63 5.97
C ASN A 252 -14.24 -10.78 4.69
N LYS A 253 -14.65 -9.52 4.79
CA LYS A 253 -14.72 -8.54 3.70
C LYS A 253 -14.42 -7.12 4.21
N ILE A 254 -13.66 -6.33 3.45
CA ILE A 254 -13.34 -4.93 3.80
C ILE A 254 -13.74 -3.99 2.66
N ARG A 255 -14.49 -2.93 2.98
CA ARG A 255 -14.80 -1.81 2.10
C ARG A 255 -14.41 -0.50 2.77
N LEU A 256 -13.72 0.37 2.04
CA LEU A 256 -13.33 1.69 2.51
C LEU A 256 -13.66 2.72 1.43
N VAL A 257 -14.37 3.77 1.81
CA VAL A 257 -14.65 4.93 0.98
C VAL A 257 -14.25 6.20 1.73
N ALA A 258 -13.34 7.00 1.17
CA ALA A 258 -12.92 8.29 1.69
C ALA A 258 -13.15 9.38 0.64
N THR A 259 -14.14 10.24 0.86
CA THR A 259 -14.67 11.13 -0.19
C THR A 259 -14.13 12.55 -0.14
N GLU A 260 -13.56 13.00 0.98
CA GLU A 260 -13.12 14.38 1.14
C GLU A 260 -11.86 14.63 0.27
N ASP A 261 -11.99 15.51 -0.73
CA ASP A 261 -10.99 15.68 -1.80
C ASP A 261 -9.59 16.00 -1.25
N GLY A 262 -8.57 15.26 -1.67
CA GLY A 262 -7.18 15.47 -1.23
C GLY A 262 -6.89 15.06 0.22
N VAL A 263 -7.87 14.56 0.98
CA VAL A 263 -7.62 13.94 2.28
C VAL A 263 -7.09 12.52 2.07
N GLY A 264 -5.95 12.22 2.67
CA GLY A 264 -5.27 10.93 2.47
C GLY A 264 -5.82 9.79 3.33
N VAL A 265 -5.32 8.59 3.08
CA VAL A 265 -5.60 7.38 3.85
C VAL A 265 -4.25 6.70 4.13
N ASN A 266 -3.93 6.43 5.40
CA ASN A 266 -2.76 5.67 5.81
C ASN A 266 -3.20 4.36 6.47
N LEU A 267 -2.87 3.23 5.85
CA LEU A 267 -3.27 1.89 6.26
C LEU A 267 -2.01 1.06 6.55
N LYS A 268 -1.97 0.35 7.69
CA LYS A 268 -0.79 -0.48 8.05
C LYS A 268 -0.98 -1.96 7.80
N GLU A 269 -2.14 -2.51 8.16
CA GLU A 269 -2.45 -3.93 7.98
C GLU A 269 -3.92 -4.10 7.59
N LEU A 270 -4.17 -4.82 6.50
CA LEU A 270 -5.50 -5.18 6.02
C LEU A 270 -5.51 -6.68 5.71
N THR A 271 -6.42 -7.42 6.34
CA THR A 271 -6.60 -8.85 6.06
C THR A 271 -8.07 -9.16 5.83
N SER A 272 -8.37 -9.71 4.65
CA SER A 272 -9.63 -10.35 4.33
C SER A 272 -9.44 -11.86 4.19
N ASP A 273 -10.11 -12.65 5.04
CA ASP A 273 -9.93 -14.10 5.08
C ASP A 273 -10.84 -14.89 4.13
N GLN A 274 -11.93 -14.28 3.66
CA GLN A 274 -12.94 -14.96 2.83
C GLN A 274 -13.24 -14.29 1.49
N ARG A 275 -13.22 -12.94 1.41
CA ARG A 275 -13.69 -12.18 0.24
C ARG A 275 -12.70 -11.10 -0.19
N ASP A 276 -13.22 -10.01 -0.73
CA ASP A 276 -12.49 -8.94 -1.40
C ASP A 276 -12.15 -7.80 -0.42
N ILE A 277 -11.17 -7.01 -0.83
CA ILE A 277 -10.87 -5.70 -0.24
C ILE A 277 -11.10 -4.64 -1.32
N THR A 278 -11.93 -3.65 -1.02
CA THR A 278 -12.16 -2.50 -1.91
C THR A 278 -11.84 -1.20 -1.20
N LEU A 279 -10.91 -0.41 -1.75
CA LEU A 279 -10.49 0.90 -1.25
C LEU A 279 -10.80 1.95 -2.32
N ASN A 280 -11.52 3.00 -1.94
CA ASN A 280 -11.79 4.14 -2.81
C ASN A 280 -11.52 5.43 -2.04
N ALA A 281 -10.53 6.20 -2.46
CA ALA A 281 -10.18 7.47 -1.83
C ALA A 281 -10.01 8.59 -2.86
N ASN A 282 -10.59 9.75 -2.58
CA ASN A 282 -10.37 10.98 -3.37
C ASN A 282 -9.02 11.67 -3.05
N GLY A 283 -8.06 10.93 -2.50
CA GLY A 283 -6.75 11.41 -2.07
C GLY A 283 -5.64 10.38 -2.26
N LYS A 284 -4.52 10.57 -1.54
CA LYS A 284 -3.41 9.62 -1.51
C LYS A 284 -3.71 8.45 -0.59
N ILE A 285 -3.42 7.23 -1.03
CA ILE A 285 -3.46 6.01 -0.24
C ILE A 285 -2.02 5.58 0.04
N GLU A 286 -1.60 5.62 1.31
CA GLU A 286 -0.41 4.92 1.78
C GLU A 286 -0.83 3.54 2.27
N LEU A 287 -0.38 2.51 1.56
CA LEU A 287 -0.81 1.13 1.76
C LEU A 287 0.30 0.31 2.42
N GLY A 288 -0.02 -0.27 3.56
CA GLY A 288 0.78 -1.25 4.27
C GLY A 288 0.46 -2.68 3.82
N ASN A 289 0.79 -3.65 4.68
CA ASN A 289 0.56 -5.06 4.38
C ASN A 289 -0.93 -5.30 4.12
N THR A 290 -1.21 -6.00 3.03
CA THR A 290 -2.57 -6.22 2.57
C THR A 290 -2.71 -7.62 2.04
N LYS A 291 -3.70 -8.36 2.54
CA LYS A 291 -4.05 -9.70 2.08
C LYS A 291 -5.54 -9.77 1.81
N ALA A 292 -5.93 -9.84 0.53
CA ALA A 292 -7.30 -10.14 0.12
C ALA A 292 -7.42 -11.63 -0.24
N LYS A 293 -8.44 -12.32 0.26
CA LYS A 293 -8.67 -13.73 -0.09
C LYS A 293 -9.04 -13.90 -1.56
N THR A 294 -9.85 -12.97 -2.07
CA THR A 294 -10.27 -12.95 -3.48
C THR A 294 -9.62 -11.76 -4.18
N ASP A 295 -10.39 -10.73 -4.52
CA ASP A 295 -9.91 -9.58 -5.30
C ASP A 295 -9.48 -8.42 -4.40
N LEU A 296 -8.54 -7.60 -4.90
CA LEU A 296 -8.16 -6.32 -4.31
C LEU A 296 -8.39 -5.21 -5.32
N ASN A 297 -9.28 -4.27 -4.99
CA ASN A 297 -9.60 -3.11 -5.82
C ASN A 297 -9.20 -1.84 -5.09
N ILE A 298 -8.31 -1.04 -5.68
CA ILE A 298 -7.84 0.22 -5.12
C ILE A 298 -8.07 1.33 -6.14
N ILE A 299 -8.81 2.34 -5.72
CA ILE A 299 -9.07 3.56 -6.49
C ILE A 299 -8.57 4.74 -5.67
N GLY A 300 -7.66 5.52 -6.24
CA GLY A 300 -7.00 6.63 -5.54
C GLY A 300 -6.51 7.72 -6.49
N LYS A 301 -6.13 8.89 -5.97
CA LYS A 301 -5.31 9.83 -6.76
C LYS A 301 -3.88 9.32 -6.87
N GLU A 302 -3.30 8.96 -5.73
CA GLU A 302 -1.97 8.38 -5.64
C GLU A 302 -2.03 7.15 -4.74
N THR A 303 -1.33 6.08 -5.11
CA THR A 303 -1.07 4.96 -4.19
C THR A 303 0.43 4.84 -3.96
N TYR A 304 0.84 4.82 -2.70
CA TYR A 304 2.23 4.61 -2.27
C TYR A 304 2.34 3.31 -1.47
N ILE A 305 3.27 2.45 -1.87
CA ILE A 305 3.60 1.19 -1.21
C ILE A 305 5.07 1.25 -0.82
N ALA A 306 5.34 1.27 0.48
CA ALA A 306 6.69 1.40 1.02
C ALA A 306 7.54 0.13 0.81
N PRO A 307 8.88 0.20 0.95
CA PRO A 307 9.74 -0.98 0.94
C PRO A 307 9.33 -2.01 1.99
N ASN A 308 9.52 -3.30 1.68
CA ASN A 308 9.18 -4.44 2.55
C ASN A 308 7.68 -4.63 2.85
N ILE A 309 6.80 -3.88 2.19
CA ILE A 309 5.36 -4.12 2.26
C ILE A 309 4.97 -5.23 1.29
N THR A 310 4.06 -6.10 1.73
CA THR A 310 3.48 -7.16 0.92
C THR A 310 1.99 -6.92 0.69
N VAL A 311 1.60 -6.85 -0.58
CA VAL A 311 0.22 -6.69 -1.05
C VAL A 311 -0.13 -7.91 -1.89
N GLN A 312 -1.14 -8.67 -1.47
CA GLN A 312 -1.52 -9.92 -2.11
C GLN A 312 -3.03 -10.04 -2.26
N ALA A 313 -3.46 -10.57 -3.39
CA ALA A 313 -4.83 -11.00 -3.62
C ALA A 313 -4.84 -12.44 -4.14
N GLY A 314 -5.74 -13.27 -3.62
CA GLY A 314 -5.87 -14.66 -4.08
C GLY A 314 -6.39 -14.78 -5.51
N GLN A 315 -7.03 -13.73 -6.03
CA GLN A 315 -7.53 -13.63 -7.40
C GLN A 315 -6.95 -12.39 -8.09
N ASP A 316 -7.78 -11.41 -8.45
CA ASP A 316 -7.38 -10.29 -9.29
C ASP A 316 -6.97 -9.07 -8.45
N ILE A 317 -6.05 -8.26 -8.97
CA ILE A 317 -5.72 -6.94 -8.43
C ILE A 317 -6.06 -5.87 -9.46
N THR A 318 -6.83 -4.86 -9.06
CA THR A 318 -7.03 -3.63 -9.85
C THR A 318 -6.52 -2.42 -9.06
N LEU A 319 -5.52 -1.74 -9.59
CA LEU A 319 -4.98 -0.49 -9.07
C LEU A 319 -5.32 0.63 -10.05
N ALA A 320 -6.37 1.41 -9.76
CA ALA A 320 -6.79 2.55 -10.58
C ALA A 320 -6.41 3.87 -9.92
N ASN A 321 -5.25 4.41 -10.32
CA ASN A 321 -4.65 5.59 -9.71
C ASN A 321 -4.27 6.63 -10.77
N THR A 322 -4.12 7.89 -10.40
CA THR A 322 -3.39 8.84 -11.28
C THR A 322 -1.90 8.51 -11.26
N ALA A 323 -1.35 8.23 -10.08
CA ALA A 323 0.03 7.80 -9.89
C ALA A 323 0.15 6.58 -8.95
N LEU A 324 0.99 5.62 -9.31
CA LEU A 324 1.41 4.52 -8.44
C LEU A 324 2.90 4.63 -8.16
N GLU A 325 3.27 4.61 -6.88
CA GLU A 325 4.64 4.48 -6.40
C GLU A 325 4.79 3.20 -5.59
N ASN A 326 5.29 2.15 -6.24
CA ASN A 326 5.55 0.87 -5.61
C ASN A 326 7.04 0.68 -5.29
N LYS A 327 7.33 0.44 -4.02
CA LYS A 327 8.64 -0.02 -3.53
C LYS A 327 8.58 -1.37 -2.84
N GLY A 328 7.39 -1.96 -2.72
CA GLY A 328 7.12 -3.25 -2.09
C GLY A 328 6.72 -4.32 -3.10
N SER A 329 6.16 -5.42 -2.60
CA SER A 329 5.75 -6.56 -3.42
C SER A 329 4.24 -6.60 -3.58
N VAL A 330 3.76 -6.52 -4.82
CA VAL A 330 2.34 -6.63 -5.19
C VAL A 330 2.15 -7.89 -6.03
N THR A 331 1.34 -8.84 -5.56
CA THR A 331 1.13 -10.13 -6.23
C THR A 331 -0.35 -10.48 -6.36
N ALA A 332 -0.81 -10.73 -7.59
CA ALA A 332 -2.14 -11.23 -7.90
C ALA A 332 -2.09 -12.75 -8.19
N GLY A 333 -3.02 -13.51 -7.60
CA GLY A 333 -3.18 -14.94 -7.85
C GLY A 333 -3.73 -15.27 -9.24
N ARG A 334 -4.36 -14.30 -9.92
CA ARG A 334 -4.80 -14.36 -11.31
C ARG A 334 -4.29 -13.14 -12.07
N ASP A 335 -5.16 -12.21 -12.46
CA ASP A 335 -4.82 -11.05 -13.28
C ASP A 335 -4.45 -9.82 -12.45
N MET A 336 -3.65 -8.91 -13.02
CA MET A 336 -3.41 -7.59 -12.46
C MET A 336 -3.65 -6.50 -13.49
N ARG A 337 -4.39 -5.46 -13.10
CA ARG A 337 -4.66 -4.26 -13.89
C ARG A 337 -4.11 -3.07 -13.13
N VAL A 338 -3.11 -2.40 -13.69
CA VAL A 338 -2.54 -1.16 -13.18
C VAL A 338 -2.93 -0.04 -14.13
N PHE A 339 -3.88 0.78 -13.72
CA PHE A 339 -4.33 1.96 -14.44
C PHE A 339 -3.71 3.21 -13.82
N GLY A 340 -3.08 4.03 -14.65
CA GLY A 340 -2.63 5.37 -14.27
C GLY A 340 -1.72 6.07 -15.25
N ASP A 341 -1.53 7.38 -15.03
CA ASP A 341 -0.65 8.21 -15.84
C ASP A 341 0.82 7.95 -15.52
N THR A 342 1.15 7.69 -14.27
CA THR A 342 2.53 7.40 -13.86
C THR A 342 2.57 6.15 -12.99
N VAL A 343 3.41 5.19 -13.38
CA VAL A 343 3.69 3.97 -12.61
C VAL A 343 5.17 3.90 -12.35
N ARG A 344 5.57 4.01 -11.08
CA ARG A 344 6.95 3.82 -10.62
C ARG A 344 7.03 2.54 -9.80
N ASN A 345 7.85 1.61 -10.25
CA ASN A 345 8.22 0.39 -9.55
C ASN A 345 9.73 0.47 -9.30
N THR A 346 10.12 0.77 -8.06
CA THR A 346 11.51 1.17 -7.75
C THR A 346 12.04 0.48 -6.51
N GLY A 347 13.22 -0.12 -6.62
CA GLY A 347 13.89 -0.82 -5.52
C GLY A 347 14.00 -2.32 -5.76
N ASP A 348 15.02 -2.93 -5.16
CA ASP A 348 15.38 -4.35 -5.31
C ASP A 348 14.27 -5.33 -4.92
N LYS A 349 13.43 -4.94 -3.95
CA LYS A 349 12.26 -5.71 -3.50
C LYS A 349 10.96 -5.30 -4.17
N ALA A 350 10.99 -4.29 -5.04
CA ALA A 350 9.80 -3.80 -5.70
C ALA A 350 9.36 -4.79 -6.80
N LEU A 351 8.16 -5.33 -6.64
CA LEU A 351 7.58 -6.36 -7.50
C LEU A 351 6.15 -6.00 -7.88
N LEU A 352 5.85 -6.05 -9.18
CA LEU A 352 4.49 -6.18 -9.69
C LEU A 352 4.38 -7.54 -10.38
N GLN A 353 3.62 -8.47 -9.81
CA GLN A 353 3.48 -9.82 -10.34
C GLN A 353 2.01 -10.22 -10.49
N ALA A 354 1.64 -10.68 -11.68
CA ALA A 354 0.41 -11.45 -11.88
C ALA A 354 0.74 -12.91 -12.17
N ASN A 355 -0.09 -13.84 -11.71
CA ASN A 355 0.06 -15.23 -12.13
C ASN A 355 -0.34 -15.38 -13.60
N ASP A 356 -1.46 -14.78 -13.98
CA ASP A 356 -2.05 -14.85 -15.30
C ASP A 356 -1.58 -13.64 -16.11
N ASN A 357 -2.43 -12.63 -16.34
CA ASN A 357 -2.09 -11.50 -17.20
C ASN A 357 -1.85 -10.21 -16.41
N LEU A 358 -1.01 -9.33 -16.94
CA LEU A 358 -0.71 -8.02 -16.36
C LEU A 358 -0.88 -6.91 -17.42
N TRP A 359 -1.69 -5.91 -17.11
CA TRP A 359 -1.84 -4.70 -17.91
C TRP A 359 -1.35 -3.48 -17.14
N ILE A 360 -0.48 -2.67 -17.75
CA ILE A 360 -0.07 -1.35 -17.26
C ILE A 360 -0.39 -0.32 -18.34
N GLN A 361 -1.39 0.53 -18.09
CA GLN A 361 -1.92 1.50 -19.07
C GLN A 361 -2.64 2.65 -18.35
N LYS A 362 -3.14 3.67 -19.05
CA LYS A 362 -3.83 4.81 -18.39
C LYS A 362 -5.18 4.41 -17.81
N ASP A 363 -5.96 3.65 -18.56
CA ASP A 363 -7.36 3.34 -18.27
C ASP A 363 -7.79 2.02 -18.93
N ALA A 364 -9.04 1.60 -18.73
CA ALA A 364 -9.57 0.36 -19.27
C ALA A 364 -9.67 0.34 -20.81
N GLN A 365 -9.69 1.50 -21.47
CA GLN A 365 -9.76 1.64 -22.91
C GLN A 365 -8.42 1.35 -23.60
N GLY A 366 -7.33 1.26 -22.83
CA GLY A 366 -6.00 0.99 -23.38
C GLY A 366 -5.26 2.25 -23.82
N ASN A 367 -5.64 3.43 -23.31
CA ASN A 367 -4.89 4.65 -23.57
C ASN A 367 -3.49 4.57 -22.93
N LYS A 368 -2.52 5.26 -23.54
CA LYS A 368 -1.15 5.33 -23.01
C LYS A 368 -1.12 6.15 -21.72
N GLY A 369 -0.45 5.63 -20.69
CA GLY A 369 0.02 6.46 -19.58
C GLY A 369 1.16 7.39 -20.02
N GLN A 370 1.62 8.28 -19.14
CA GLN A 370 2.76 9.16 -19.40
C GLN A 370 4.10 8.47 -19.15
N LEU A 371 4.22 7.74 -18.04
CA LEU A 371 5.47 7.12 -17.62
C LEU A 371 5.24 5.76 -16.96
N VAL A 372 6.01 4.77 -17.39
CA VAL A 372 6.28 3.56 -16.61
C VAL A 372 7.78 3.54 -16.31
N GLU A 373 8.14 3.60 -15.05
CA GLU A 373 9.52 3.50 -14.57
C GLU A 373 9.68 2.22 -13.76
N ASN A 374 10.53 1.32 -14.25
CA ASN A 374 10.98 0.12 -13.56
C ASN A 374 12.47 0.27 -13.25
N ARG A 375 12.80 0.54 -11.99
CA ARG A 375 14.17 0.89 -11.57
C ARG A 375 14.70 -0.10 -10.54
N SER A 376 15.66 -0.93 -10.96
CA SER A 376 16.18 -2.06 -10.16
C SER A 376 15.08 -2.92 -9.52
N ALA A 377 13.97 -3.07 -10.23
CA ALA A 377 12.74 -3.68 -9.75
C ALA A 377 12.20 -4.67 -10.78
N THR A 378 11.19 -5.46 -10.40
CA THR A 378 10.63 -6.50 -11.27
C THR A 378 9.16 -6.25 -11.60
N ILE A 379 8.82 -6.33 -12.89
CA ILE A 379 7.45 -6.39 -13.39
C ILE A 379 7.33 -7.71 -14.17
N LYS A 380 6.41 -8.59 -13.78
CA LYS A 380 6.30 -9.90 -14.44
C LYS A 380 4.93 -10.54 -14.44
N THR A 381 4.75 -11.47 -15.37
CA THR A 381 3.72 -12.51 -15.29
C THR A 381 4.36 -13.88 -15.10
N VAL A 382 3.63 -14.83 -14.49
CA VAL A 382 4.12 -16.21 -14.34
C VAL A 382 3.82 -17.03 -15.59
N LYS A 383 2.56 -17.07 -16.04
CA LYS A 383 2.12 -17.87 -17.19
C LYS A 383 1.41 -17.09 -18.30
N GLY A 384 0.91 -15.88 -18.03
CA GLY A 384 0.11 -15.13 -19.02
C GLY A 384 0.85 -13.97 -19.67
N ASP A 385 0.08 -13.12 -20.33
CA ASP A 385 0.58 -12.02 -21.13
C ASP A 385 0.86 -10.77 -20.31
N LEU A 386 1.86 -10.00 -20.73
CA LEU A 386 2.18 -8.72 -20.12
C LEU A 386 2.05 -7.61 -21.16
N VAL A 387 1.25 -6.60 -20.86
CA VAL A 387 0.96 -5.47 -21.74
C VAL A 387 1.33 -4.17 -21.04
N ILE A 388 2.17 -3.35 -21.67
CA ILE A 388 2.51 -2.00 -21.19
C ILE A 388 2.20 -0.98 -22.29
N ARG A 389 1.35 0.00 -21.98
CA ARG A 389 1.00 1.13 -22.86
C ARG A 389 1.33 2.45 -22.18
N THR A 390 2.39 3.12 -22.65
CA THR A 390 2.89 4.36 -22.04
C THR A 390 3.63 5.22 -23.05
N HIS A 391 3.63 6.54 -22.93
CA HIS A 391 4.49 7.40 -23.76
C HIS A 391 5.97 7.12 -23.50
N LYS A 392 6.37 6.97 -22.23
CA LYS A 392 7.75 6.66 -21.84
C LYS A 392 7.83 5.42 -20.97
N LEU A 393 8.72 4.49 -21.33
CA LEU A 393 9.08 3.33 -20.53
C LEU A 393 10.58 3.38 -20.20
N ASN A 394 10.92 3.41 -18.92
CA ASN A 394 12.29 3.33 -18.43
C ASN A 394 12.48 2.02 -17.66
N ASN A 395 13.22 1.07 -18.21
CA ASN A 395 13.67 -0.15 -17.54
C ASN A 395 15.18 -0.04 -17.29
N VAL A 396 15.58 0.38 -16.09
CA VAL A 396 16.95 0.82 -15.81
C VAL A 396 17.45 0.36 -14.44
N ARG A 397 18.76 0.25 -14.26
CA ARG A 397 19.34 0.14 -12.91
C ARG A 397 19.26 1.49 -12.19
N ASP A 398 19.08 1.42 -10.88
CA ASP A 398 19.24 2.60 -10.01
C ASP A 398 20.69 3.08 -9.98
N VAL A 399 21.61 2.15 -9.73
CA VAL A 399 23.05 2.39 -9.66
C VAL A 399 23.76 1.47 -10.64
N PHE A 400 24.54 2.06 -11.54
CA PHE A 400 25.51 1.35 -12.35
C PHE A 400 26.72 2.26 -12.60
N THR A 401 27.77 2.09 -11.80
CA THR A 401 29.00 2.87 -11.89
C THR A 401 30.13 2.01 -12.41
N THR A 402 30.91 2.57 -13.32
CA THR A 402 32.09 1.91 -13.87
C THR A 402 33.32 2.78 -13.63
N GLN A 403 34.46 2.14 -13.41
CA GLN A 403 35.73 2.83 -13.24
C GLN A 403 36.79 2.15 -14.09
N TRP A 404 37.60 2.97 -14.75
CA TRP A 404 38.82 2.49 -15.38
C TRP A 404 39.90 2.28 -14.31
N HIS A 405 40.43 1.07 -14.24
CA HIS A 405 41.63 0.77 -13.45
C HIS A 405 42.83 0.64 -14.38
N GLU A 406 43.88 1.40 -14.10
CA GLU A 406 45.16 1.23 -14.77
C GLU A 406 45.81 -0.08 -14.33
N LYS A 407 46.27 -0.88 -15.30
CA LYS A 407 47.14 -2.02 -15.01
C LYS A 407 48.54 -1.49 -14.76
N LYS A 408 49.21 -2.00 -13.72
CA LYS A 408 50.62 -1.69 -13.51
C LYS A 408 51.47 -2.29 -14.63
N PRO A 409 52.48 -1.57 -15.16
CA PRO A 409 53.38 -2.04 -16.23
C PRO A 409 54.23 -3.28 -15.91
N ASP A 410 54.07 -3.92 -14.76
CA ASP A 410 54.83 -5.09 -14.28
C ASP A 410 53.92 -6.26 -13.86
N SER A 411 52.61 -6.17 -14.13
CA SER A 411 51.64 -7.19 -13.70
C SER A 411 51.89 -8.54 -14.39
N GLN A 412 52.18 -9.58 -13.60
CA GLN A 412 52.20 -10.98 -14.06
C GLN A 412 50.79 -11.59 -14.23
N ALA A 413 49.73 -10.82 -14.00
CA ALA A 413 48.36 -11.31 -14.14
C ALA A 413 48.02 -11.46 -15.63
N PHE A 414 47.55 -12.63 -16.04
CA PHE A 414 47.10 -12.89 -17.42
C PHE A 414 45.59 -12.62 -17.50
N THR A 415 45.16 -11.71 -18.39
CA THR A 415 43.74 -11.47 -18.69
C THR A 415 43.46 -11.87 -20.14
N ALA A 416 42.53 -12.80 -20.33
CA ALA A 416 42.39 -13.61 -21.53
C ALA A 416 42.10 -12.80 -22.82
N ASN A 417 43.04 -12.86 -23.77
CA ASN A 417 42.77 -12.83 -25.20
C ASN A 417 43.85 -13.66 -25.92
N VAL A 418 43.40 -14.63 -26.71
CA VAL A 418 44.27 -15.57 -27.44
C VAL A 418 44.81 -14.86 -28.68
N LEU A 419 46.13 -14.76 -28.82
CA LEU A 419 46.75 -14.50 -30.11
C LEU A 419 46.55 -15.75 -31.01
N GLY A 420 45.37 -15.86 -31.62
CA GLY A 420 45.03 -16.87 -32.62
C GLY A 420 44.87 -18.31 -32.07
N ASN A 421 43.63 -18.80 -32.03
CA ASN A 421 43.40 -20.24 -32.00
C ASN A 421 43.84 -20.83 -33.34
N SER A 422 45.05 -21.37 -33.40
CA SER A 422 45.55 -21.94 -34.65
C SER A 422 46.61 -23.03 -34.41
N TRP A 423 46.17 -24.27 -34.61
CA TRP A 423 46.90 -25.48 -35.05
C TRP A 423 47.79 -26.19 -34.02
N LYS A 424 47.28 -27.33 -33.54
CA LYS A 424 47.96 -28.23 -32.60
C LYS A 424 48.67 -29.42 -33.26
N ASP A 425 48.79 -29.44 -34.59
CA ASP A 425 49.06 -30.69 -35.33
C ASP A 425 50.41 -30.78 -36.05
N ASP A 426 51.34 -29.83 -35.88
CA ASP A 426 52.72 -30.00 -36.36
C ASP A 426 53.76 -29.75 -35.25
N PRO A 427 54.41 -30.80 -34.70
CA PRO A 427 55.41 -30.67 -33.65
C PRO A 427 56.73 -30.01 -34.12
N ASN A 428 56.92 -29.77 -35.43
CA ASN A 428 58.15 -29.21 -36.01
C ASN A 428 58.04 -27.75 -36.46
N LEU A 429 56.89 -27.09 -36.28
CA LEU A 429 56.70 -25.70 -36.70
C LEU A 429 57.09 -24.72 -35.58
N LEU A 430 58.20 -23.99 -35.75
CA LEU A 430 58.58 -22.87 -34.86
C LEU A 430 58.10 -21.54 -35.45
N ILE A 431 56.96 -21.04 -34.96
CA ILE A 431 56.48 -19.68 -35.31
C ILE A 431 56.99 -18.69 -34.24
N ILE A 432 57.85 -17.77 -34.64
CA ILE A 432 58.32 -16.66 -33.79
C ILE A 432 57.51 -15.41 -34.14
N ILE A 433 56.54 -15.04 -33.31
CA ILE A 433 55.85 -13.75 -33.40
C ILE A 433 56.58 -12.78 -32.46
N LYS A 434 57.18 -11.72 -33.01
CA LYS A 434 57.78 -10.62 -32.22
C LYS A 434 56.83 -9.42 -32.24
N PRO A 435 55.93 -9.25 -31.25
CA PRO A 435 55.16 -8.02 -31.16
C PRO A 435 56.12 -6.85 -30.90
N TYR A 436 55.96 -5.76 -31.64
CA TYR A 436 56.65 -4.50 -31.38
C TYR A 436 55.62 -3.43 -31.05
N LEU A 437 55.86 -2.66 -29.98
CA LEU A 437 55.03 -1.50 -29.69
C LEU A 437 55.46 -0.33 -30.57
N ASN A 438 54.48 0.35 -31.16
CA ASN A 438 54.70 1.65 -31.75
C ASN A 438 54.64 2.70 -30.60
N ASN A 439 55.75 3.37 -30.31
CA ASN A 439 55.93 4.26 -29.13
C ASN A 439 55.63 3.62 -27.76
N PRO A 440 56.49 2.72 -27.26
CA PRO A 440 56.31 2.14 -25.93
C PRO A 440 56.49 3.20 -24.83
N PRO A 441 55.55 3.33 -23.88
CA PRO A 441 55.76 4.13 -22.67
C PRO A 441 56.89 3.55 -21.81
N ALA A 442 57.50 4.36 -20.93
CA ALA A 442 58.57 3.92 -20.04
C ALA A 442 58.09 2.79 -19.09
N GLY A 443 58.63 1.58 -19.24
CA GLY A 443 58.30 0.39 -18.44
C GLY A 443 58.07 -0.89 -19.27
N LYS A 444 58.22 -2.08 -18.68
CA LYS A 444 58.07 -3.38 -19.37
C LYS A 444 56.64 -3.92 -19.34
N TRP A 445 55.74 -3.33 -20.12
CA TRP A 445 54.31 -3.73 -20.18
C TRP A 445 54.03 -5.20 -20.58
N PHE A 446 55.00 -5.89 -21.17
CA PHE A 446 54.89 -7.27 -21.62
C PHE A 446 56.06 -8.10 -21.05
N GLY A 447 55.74 -9.23 -20.44
CA GLY A 447 56.73 -10.24 -20.03
C GLY A 447 57.18 -11.14 -21.19
N HIS A 448 58.10 -12.06 -20.90
CA HIS A 448 58.42 -13.16 -21.83
C HIS A 448 57.26 -14.17 -21.86
N VAL A 449 56.83 -14.57 -23.05
CA VAL A 449 55.73 -15.52 -23.24
C VAL A 449 56.29 -16.82 -23.79
N ASN A 450 56.06 -17.93 -23.09
CA ASN A 450 56.27 -19.25 -23.64
C ASN A 450 54.98 -19.73 -24.31
N ILE A 451 54.92 -19.55 -25.64
CA ILE A 451 53.74 -19.87 -26.46
C ILE A 451 53.41 -21.38 -26.42
N LYS A 452 54.37 -22.25 -26.06
CA LYS A 452 54.12 -23.70 -25.87
C LYS A 452 53.30 -24.02 -24.63
N ASP A 453 53.44 -23.25 -23.55
CA ASP A 453 52.82 -23.54 -22.25
C ASP A 453 51.59 -22.67 -22.00
N ASN A 454 51.63 -21.38 -22.38
CA ASN A 454 50.50 -20.46 -22.27
C ASN A 454 50.64 -19.26 -23.25
N PRO A 455 49.84 -19.17 -24.31
CA PRO A 455 49.92 -18.10 -25.32
C PRO A 455 49.27 -16.77 -24.89
N GLN A 456 49.04 -16.56 -23.58
CA GLN A 456 48.34 -15.38 -23.07
C GLN A 456 49.31 -14.19 -22.83
N VAL A 457 48.90 -13.00 -23.27
CA VAL A 457 49.59 -11.72 -23.01
C VAL A 457 48.60 -10.67 -22.54
N ASN A 458 49.06 -9.71 -21.74
CA ASN A 458 48.28 -8.51 -21.43
C ASN A 458 48.21 -7.62 -22.66
N ASP A 459 47.01 -7.32 -23.16
CA ASP A 459 46.78 -6.58 -24.40
C ASP A 459 46.27 -5.13 -24.19
N SER A 460 46.33 -4.64 -22.96
CA SER A 460 45.62 -3.42 -22.55
C SER A 460 46.19 -2.75 -21.32
N GLN A 461 46.07 -1.42 -21.27
CA GLN A 461 46.60 -0.59 -20.18
C GLN A 461 45.57 -0.28 -19.10
N LYS A 462 44.28 -0.35 -19.45
CA LYS A 462 43.17 -0.08 -18.55
C LYS A 462 42.13 -1.18 -18.66
N THR A 463 41.55 -1.56 -17.54
CA THR A 463 40.37 -2.44 -17.48
C THR A 463 39.21 -1.65 -16.93
N LEU A 464 38.06 -1.70 -17.61
CA LEU A 464 36.82 -1.14 -17.11
C LEU A 464 36.18 -2.17 -16.16
N THR A 465 36.06 -1.82 -14.89
CA THR A 465 35.37 -2.65 -13.89
C THR A 465 34.08 -1.97 -13.45
N VAL A 466 33.13 -2.76 -12.97
CA VAL A 466 31.95 -2.25 -12.27
C VAL A 466 32.32 -1.97 -10.83
N THR A 467 32.13 -0.74 -10.37
CA THR A 467 32.43 -0.32 -9.00
C THR A 467 31.20 -0.23 -8.10
N GLY A 468 30.02 -0.22 -8.70
CA GLY A 468 28.73 -0.20 -8.00
C GLY A 468 27.62 -0.65 -8.93
N SER A 469 26.78 -1.57 -8.46
CA SER A 469 25.67 -2.12 -9.24
C SER A 469 24.51 -2.48 -8.34
N SER A 470 23.37 -1.84 -8.54
CA SER A 470 22.09 -2.30 -8.01
C SER A 470 21.55 -3.44 -8.88
N PRO A 471 20.56 -4.26 -8.43
CA PRO A 471 19.97 -5.30 -9.27
C PRO A 471 19.46 -4.78 -10.62
N GLU A 472 19.45 -5.63 -11.65
CA GLU A 472 18.82 -5.26 -12.92
C GLU A 472 17.33 -5.00 -12.73
N ALA A 473 16.80 -4.04 -13.48
CA ALA A 473 15.36 -3.98 -13.66
C ALA A 473 14.92 -5.07 -14.63
N GLN A 474 13.83 -5.77 -14.31
CA GLN A 474 13.32 -6.89 -15.08
C GLN A 474 11.87 -6.66 -15.50
N ILE A 475 11.59 -6.81 -16.80
CA ILE A 475 10.24 -6.92 -17.35
C ILE A 475 10.12 -8.28 -18.04
N LEU A 476 9.33 -9.19 -17.47
CA LEU A 476 9.31 -10.60 -17.87
C LEU A 476 7.88 -11.09 -18.11
N ALA A 477 7.58 -11.59 -19.32
CA ALA A 477 6.29 -12.21 -19.61
C ALA A 477 6.38 -13.75 -19.62
N GLY A 478 5.48 -14.39 -18.88
CA GLY A 478 5.28 -15.84 -18.88
C GLY A 478 4.80 -16.40 -20.22
N ASN A 479 4.16 -15.57 -21.04
CA ASN A 479 3.69 -15.91 -22.39
C ASN A 479 4.14 -14.86 -23.42
N HIS A 480 3.28 -13.91 -23.82
CA HIS A 480 3.62 -12.83 -24.75
C HIS A 480 3.84 -11.50 -24.02
N LEU A 481 4.78 -10.69 -24.52
CA LEU A 481 5.04 -9.34 -24.04
C LEU A 481 4.71 -8.32 -25.13
N TYR A 482 3.81 -7.38 -24.83
CA TYR A 482 3.43 -6.28 -25.70
C TYR A 482 3.84 -4.94 -25.07
N LEU A 483 4.81 -4.27 -25.67
CA LEU A 483 5.23 -2.92 -25.29
C LEU A 483 4.77 -1.93 -26.37
N ASN A 484 3.99 -0.94 -25.96
CA ASN A 484 3.55 0.15 -26.82
C ASN A 484 3.94 1.48 -26.18
N GLY A 485 4.95 2.14 -26.74
CA GLY A 485 5.36 3.45 -26.23
C GLY A 485 6.25 4.25 -27.15
N ASP A 486 6.23 5.56 -26.99
CA ASP A 486 6.93 6.47 -27.91
C ASP A 486 8.44 6.40 -27.69
N GLN A 487 8.85 6.32 -26.43
CA GLN A 487 10.24 6.11 -26.02
C GLN A 487 10.34 4.95 -25.04
N ILE A 488 11.10 3.93 -25.41
CA ILE A 488 11.39 2.75 -24.57
C ILE A 488 12.89 2.67 -24.34
N VAL A 489 13.30 2.72 -23.08
CA VAL A 489 14.69 2.62 -22.64
C VAL A 489 14.85 1.34 -21.84
N ASN A 490 15.76 0.48 -22.27
CA ASN A 490 16.27 -0.65 -21.50
C ASN A 490 17.77 -0.46 -21.29
N ALA A 491 18.19 -0.08 -20.08
CA ALA A 491 19.61 0.20 -19.80
C ALA A 491 20.12 -0.70 -18.68
N GLN A 492 21.15 -1.49 -18.99
CA GLN A 492 21.76 -2.49 -18.10
C GLN A 492 20.72 -3.42 -17.45
N SER A 493 19.62 -3.68 -18.15
CA SER A 493 18.40 -4.28 -17.60
C SER A 493 17.83 -5.30 -18.58
N LYS A 494 16.78 -6.02 -18.15
CA LYS A 494 16.23 -7.15 -18.91
C LYS A 494 14.77 -6.93 -19.29
N ILE A 495 14.47 -7.16 -20.57
CA ILE A 495 13.12 -7.29 -21.12
C ILE A 495 13.06 -8.63 -21.84
N ALA A 496 12.13 -9.51 -21.46
CA ALA A 496 12.00 -10.83 -22.06
C ALA A 496 10.56 -11.38 -22.04
N ALA A 497 10.28 -12.30 -22.95
CA ALA A 497 9.05 -13.07 -23.02
C ALA A 497 9.38 -14.53 -23.32
N ASN A 498 8.57 -15.47 -22.84
CA ASN A 498 8.73 -16.89 -23.17
C ASN A 498 8.33 -17.21 -24.62
N LYS A 499 7.44 -16.41 -25.22
CA LYS A 499 7.06 -16.53 -26.63
C LYS A 499 7.40 -15.25 -27.40
N ASN A 500 6.39 -14.44 -27.72
CA ASN A 500 6.58 -13.27 -28.57
C ASN A 500 6.87 -12.04 -27.72
N LEU A 501 7.88 -11.27 -28.14
CA LEU A 501 8.14 -9.92 -27.66
C LEU A 501 7.81 -8.94 -28.80
N ILE A 502 6.74 -8.16 -28.63
CA ILE A 502 6.28 -7.17 -29.59
C ILE A 502 6.51 -5.78 -29.00
N ILE A 503 7.37 -5.00 -29.63
CA ILE A 503 7.69 -3.63 -29.24
C ILE A 503 7.26 -2.68 -30.35
N THR A 504 6.38 -1.74 -30.02
CA THR A 504 5.84 -0.75 -30.95
C THR A 504 6.11 0.65 -30.38
N GLY A 505 6.67 1.54 -31.19
CA GLY A 505 7.13 2.83 -30.71
C GLY A 505 7.96 3.62 -31.70
N ASN A 506 8.25 4.88 -31.35
CA ASN A 506 9.08 5.74 -32.18
C ASN A 506 10.58 5.52 -31.93
N ARG A 507 10.96 5.23 -30.68
CA ARG A 507 12.35 5.08 -30.27
C ARG A 507 12.55 3.97 -29.23
N TYR A 508 13.36 2.98 -29.58
CA TYR A 508 13.84 1.95 -28.67
C TYR A 508 15.35 2.12 -28.42
N LEU A 509 15.75 2.26 -27.16
CA LEU A 509 17.14 2.37 -26.72
C LEU A 509 17.47 1.19 -25.80
N ASN A 510 18.22 0.22 -26.30
CA ASN A 510 18.76 -0.88 -25.52
C ASN A 510 20.25 -0.67 -25.31
N SER A 511 20.71 -0.58 -24.06
CA SER A 511 22.13 -0.42 -23.74
C SER A 511 22.59 -1.45 -22.71
N SER A 512 23.71 -2.10 -23.01
CA SER A 512 24.48 -2.95 -22.12
C SER A 512 25.94 -2.46 -22.12
N VAL A 513 26.59 -2.46 -20.96
CA VAL A 513 28.02 -2.18 -20.86
C VAL A 513 28.72 -3.53 -20.89
N SER A 514 29.45 -3.77 -21.97
CA SER A 514 30.42 -4.87 -22.01
C SER A 514 31.62 -4.45 -21.17
N LEU A 515 31.94 -5.24 -20.16
CA LEU A 515 33.20 -5.07 -19.43
C LEU A 515 34.34 -5.48 -20.37
N GLY A 516 35.43 -4.74 -20.32
CA GLY A 516 36.49 -4.88 -21.30
C GLY A 516 37.74 -4.08 -20.98
N ASN A 517 38.76 -4.39 -21.74
CA ASN A 517 40.08 -3.80 -21.71
C ASN A 517 40.13 -2.67 -22.77
N GLU A 518 40.71 -1.51 -22.45
CA GLU A 518 40.98 -0.48 -23.49
C GLU A 518 42.24 -0.90 -24.26
N SER A 519 42.04 -1.43 -25.46
CA SER A 519 43.12 -1.88 -26.36
C SER A 519 43.71 -0.70 -27.15
N ILE A 520 45.01 -0.80 -27.49
CA ILE A 520 45.71 0.14 -28.38
C ILE A 520 45.06 0.07 -29.78
N LYS A 521 44.68 1.22 -30.35
CA LYS A 521 44.14 1.35 -31.73
C LYS A 521 45.18 0.89 -32.76
N ILE A 522 44.82 -0.09 -33.59
CA ILE A 522 45.44 -0.32 -34.90
C ILE A 522 44.44 0.19 -35.95
N CYS A 523 44.86 1.14 -36.79
CA CYS A 523 43.96 1.89 -37.70
C CYS A 523 43.55 1.08 -38.94
N GLY A 524 42.26 1.17 -39.28
CA GLY A 524 41.68 0.84 -40.59
C GLY A 524 40.21 1.29 -40.61
N ALA A 525 39.83 2.14 -41.56
CA ALA A 525 38.50 2.77 -41.64
C ALA A 525 37.45 1.86 -42.32
N LEU A 526 36.21 1.90 -41.82
CA LEU A 526 35.03 1.42 -42.53
C LEU A 526 33.83 2.31 -42.18
N GLU A 527 33.21 2.89 -43.20
CA GLU A 527 32.04 3.77 -43.11
C GLU A 527 30.75 2.95 -43.36
N LEU A 528 29.67 3.22 -42.63
CA LEU A 528 28.36 2.57 -42.82
C LEU A 528 27.22 3.57 -42.60
N VAL A 529 26.39 3.73 -43.62
CA VAL A 529 25.25 4.65 -43.66
C VAL A 529 23.92 3.88 -43.68
N SER A 530 23.02 4.32 -42.78
CA SER A 530 21.54 4.20 -42.73
C SER A 530 20.85 3.01 -42.00
N GLY A 531 19.91 3.37 -41.11
CA GLY A 531 18.82 2.51 -40.58
C GLY A 531 18.99 1.89 -39.18
N LYS A 532 18.95 2.68 -38.10
CA LYS A 532 19.29 2.25 -36.71
C LYS A 532 18.34 1.20 -36.09
N MET A 533 18.78 -0.06 -36.10
CA MET A 533 18.63 -1.00 -34.98
C MET A 533 20.03 -1.27 -34.42
N SER A 534 20.34 -0.81 -33.20
CA SER A 534 21.59 -1.17 -32.52
C SER A 534 21.34 -2.32 -31.56
N ASN A 535 21.64 -3.54 -32.01
CA ASN A 535 21.81 -4.70 -31.16
C ASN A 535 23.31 -4.86 -30.88
N SER A 536 23.76 -4.62 -29.65
CA SER A 536 25.13 -4.92 -29.23
C SER A 536 25.14 -6.17 -28.35
N THR A 537 25.10 -7.33 -29.00
CA THR A 537 25.53 -8.60 -28.39
C THR A 537 26.84 -9.00 -29.06
N GLY A 538 27.95 -8.82 -28.35
CA GLY A 538 29.28 -9.22 -28.82
C GLY A 538 29.55 -10.68 -28.56
N LEU A 539 29.39 -11.50 -29.60
CA LEU A 539 30.11 -12.76 -29.78
C LEU A 539 31.61 -12.46 -29.95
N TRP A 540 32.45 -13.35 -29.43
CA TRP A 540 33.90 -13.34 -29.70
C TRP A 540 34.19 -13.44 -31.22
N PRO A 541 35.26 -12.80 -31.73
CA PRO A 541 35.52 -12.78 -33.17
C PRO A 541 36.10 -14.12 -33.66
N MET A 542 35.40 -14.78 -34.58
CA MET A 542 36.03 -15.72 -35.52
C MET A 542 36.50 -14.93 -36.74
N ASN A 543 37.82 -14.78 -36.90
CA ASN A 543 38.41 -14.24 -38.11
C ASN A 543 38.49 -15.34 -39.19
N THR A 544 37.83 -15.12 -40.33
CA THR A 544 38.23 -15.73 -41.61
C THR A 544 38.41 -14.59 -42.61
N TYR A 545 39.65 -14.35 -43.03
CA TYR A 545 39.97 -13.45 -44.13
C TYR A 545 40.51 -14.28 -45.29
N THR A 546 39.91 -14.15 -46.47
CA THR A 546 40.50 -14.58 -47.75
C THR A 546 40.93 -13.32 -48.48
N LEU A 547 42.25 -13.12 -48.64
CA LEU A 547 42.83 -12.06 -49.47
C LEU A 547 43.14 -12.64 -50.86
N LYS A 548 42.69 -11.98 -51.93
CA LYS A 548 43.27 -12.12 -53.27
C LYS A 548 43.91 -10.80 -53.66
N TRP A 549 45.15 -10.88 -54.14
CA TRP A 549 46.04 -9.76 -54.45
C TRP A 549 45.57 -8.92 -55.64
N LEU A 550 45.88 -7.62 -55.59
CA LEU A 550 45.70 -6.64 -56.67
C LEU A 550 46.68 -6.87 -57.84
N LEU A 551 46.14 -6.86 -59.05
CA LEU A 551 46.41 -5.85 -60.09
C LEU A 551 45.15 -5.65 -60.92
#